data_AF-A0A9X4SEM1-F1
#
_entry.id   AF-A0A9X4SEM1-F1
#
_cell.length_a   1.000
_cell.length_b   1.000
_cell.length_c   1.000
_cell.angle_alpha   90.00
_cell.angle_beta   90.00
_cell.angle_gamma   90.00
#
_symmetry.space_group_name_H-M   'P 1'
#
loop_
_entity.id
_entity.type
_entity.pdbx_description
1 polymer ?
#
loop_
_entity_poly.entity_id
_entity_poly.type
_entity_poly.pdbx_seq_one_letter_code
_entity_poly.pdbx_strand_id
1 'polypeptide(L)'
;MREKILVGGYTKRESKGIYSFDLDISKEELSNLTEVAHVQNATYFALDKTKQHLYTCAADENGGGIAALSYKRGKTELLNYVTSVGAPLCYVAVDNKRGFVYGANYHLGEIRVYKIQKDGSLALTDTV
;
A
#
# COMPACT_ATOMS: atom_id res chain seq x y z
N MET A 1 15.16 8.07 21.34
CA MET A 1 13.89 8.37 20.63
C MET A 1 13.45 7.08 19.95
N ARG A 2 12.15 6.75 19.95
CA ARG A 2 11.62 5.57 19.25
C ARG A 2 10.71 5.96 18.11
N GLU A 3 10.95 5.37 16.95
CA GLU A 3 10.16 5.60 15.74
C GLU A 3 9.55 4.28 15.25
N LYS A 4 8.31 4.32 14.79
CA LYS A 4 7.66 3.18 14.16
C LYS A 4 7.82 3.30 12.64
N ILE A 5 8.46 2.31 12.04
CA ILE A 5 8.73 2.25 10.60
C ILE A 5 7.83 1.20 9.97
N LEU A 6 7.28 1.51 8.79
CA LEU A 6 6.56 0.56 7.95
C LEU A 6 7.49 0.07 6.84
N VAL A 7 7.45 -1.22 6.55
CA VAL A 7 8.24 -1.84 5.47
C VAL A 7 7.36 -2.75 4.63
N GLY A 8 7.39 -2.53 3.32
CA GLY A 8 6.75 -3.37 2.32
C GLY A 8 7.81 -4.17 1.56
N GLY A 9 7.36 -5.11 0.72
CA GLY A 9 8.29 -5.90 -0.07
C GLY A 9 7.62 -6.98 -0.91
N TYR A 10 8.45 -7.77 -1.58
CA TYR A 10 8.00 -8.94 -2.32
C TYR A 10 7.56 -10.06 -1.40
N THR A 11 6.48 -10.74 -1.76
CA THR A 11 5.88 -11.85 -1.00
C THR A 11 6.14 -13.20 -1.66
N LYS A 12 7.25 -13.34 -2.38
CA LYS A 12 7.62 -14.58 -3.10
C LYS A 12 8.17 -15.69 -2.20
N ARG A 13 8.48 -15.36 -0.94
CA ARG A 13 9.06 -16.26 0.06
C ARG A 13 8.31 -16.09 1.38
N GLU A 14 9.00 -15.61 2.42
CA GLU A 14 8.47 -15.55 3.79
C GLU A 14 7.58 -14.33 4.06
N SER A 15 7.83 -13.21 3.37
CA SER A 15 7.04 -11.99 3.54
C SER A 15 5.60 -12.22 3.10
N LYS A 16 4.67 -11.74 3.92
CA LYS A 16 3.21 -11.80 3.69
C LYS A 16 2.62 -10.46 3.26
N GLY A 17 3.41 -9.38 3.25
CA GLY A 17 2.95 -8.05 2.87
C GLY A 17 3.72 -6.94 3.56
N ILE A 18 3.01 -6.12 4.32
CA ILE A 18 3.56 -4.94 5.01
C ILE A 18 3.76 -5.26 6.48
N TYR A 19 4.91 -4.88 7.01
CA TYR A 19 5.28 -5.02 8.42
C TYR A 19 5.56 -3.67 9.06
N SER A 20 5.59 -3.65 10.38
CA SER A 20 6.16 -2.55 11.16
C SER A 20 7.23 -3.05 12.11
N PHE A 21 8.20 -2.20 12.42
CA PHE A 21 9.16 -2.41 13.50
C PHE A 21 9.42 -1.08 14.22
N ASP A 22 9.98 -1.17 15.42
CA ASP A 22 10.39 -0.02 16.20
C ASP A 22 11.91 0.18 16.04
N LEU A 23 12.31 1.37 15.61
CA LEU A 23 13.69 1.86 15.60
C LEU A 23 13.95 2.64 16.89
N ASP A 24 14.82 2.13 17.75
CA ASP A 24 15.34 2.86 18.91
C ASP A 24 16.65 3.56 18.51
N ILE A 25 16.54 4.82 18.10
CA ILE A 25 17.67 5.62 17.60
C ILE A 25 18.77 5.74 18.66
N SER A 26 18.39 5.78 19.94
CA SER A 26 19.35 5.95 21.03
C SER A 26 20.17 4.68 21.30
N LYS A 27 19.66 3.52 20.88
CA LYS A 27 20.33 2.22 21.04
C LYS A 27 20.87 1.63 19.73
N GLU A 28 20.54 2.25 18.60
CA GLU A 28 20.83 1.72 17.26
C GLU A 28 20.21 0.33 17.02
N GLU A 29 19.03 0.08 17.60
CA GLU A 29 18.37 -1.24 17.60
C GLU A 29 17.04 -1.21 16.83
N LEU A 30 16.77 -2.32 16.13
CA LEU A 30 15.45 -2.63 15.55
C LEU A 30 14.77 -3.73 16.36
N SER A 31 13.49 -3.55 16.70
CA SER A 31 12.73 -4.52 17.51
C SER A 31 11.24 -4.56 17.13
N ASN A 32 10.49 -5.51 17.70
CA ASN A 32 9.02 -5.61 17.58
C ASN A 32 8.47 -5.72 16.15
N LEU A 33 9.09 -6.57 15.31
CA LEU A 33 8.59 -6.84 13.97
C LEU A 33 7.16 -7.42 14.05
N THR A 34 6.20 -6.71 13.45
CA THR A 34 4.77 -7.05 13.49
C THR A 34 4.19 -6.97 12.09
N GLU A 35 3.46 -7.99 11.66
CA GLU A 35 2.68 -7.95 10.42
C GLU A 35 1.57 -6.90 10.53
N VAL A 36 1.54 -5.95 9.61
CA VAL A 36 0.55 -4.87 9.56
C VAL A 36 -0.55 -5.21 8.58
N ALA A 37 -0.19 -5.67 7.38
CA ALA A 37 -1.13 -6.00 6.31
C ALA A 37 -0.68 -7.24 5.53
N HIS A 38 -1.62 -8.15 5.28
CA HIS A 38 -1.44 -9.33 4.44
C HIS A 38 -1.86 -9.02 3.00
N VAL A 39 -0.90 -8.64 2.15
CA VAL A 39 -1.15 -8.23 0.76
C VAL A 39 0.00 -8.71 -0.12
N GLN A 40 -0.33 -9.45 -1.17
CA GLN A 40 0.66 -9.98 -2.10
C GLN A 40 1.32 -8.84 -2.89
N ASN A 41 2.65 -8.88 -3.03
CA ASN A 41 3.44 -7.87 -3.74
C ASN A 41 3.18 -6.42 -3.27
N ALA A 42 3.10 -6.21 -1.95
CA ALA A 42 3.06 -4.89 -1.32
C ALA A 42 4.42 -4.16 -1.39
N THR A 43 4.95 -3.97 -2.59
CA THR A 43 6.30 -3.47 -2.87
C THR A 43 6.44 -1.95 -2.69
N TYR A 44 5.33 -1.21 -2.78
CA TYR A 44 5.27 0.22 -2.52
C TYR A 44 3.91 0.57 -1.92
N PHE A 45 3.88 1.56 -1.03
CA PHE A 45 2.64 2.03 -0.42
C PHE A 45 2.74 3.50 -0.02
N ALA A 46 1.57 4.11 0.16
CA ALA A 46 1.44 5.47 0.67
C ALA A 46 0.29 5.54 1.68
N LEU A 47 0.51 6.31 2.74
CA LEU A 47 -0.55 6.70 3.67
C LEU A 47 -1.23 7.99 3.17
N ASP A 48 -2.52 8.12 3.44
CA ASP A 48 -3.19 9.39 3.28
C ASP A 48 -2.70 10.44 4.31
N LYS A 49 -3.06 11.71 4.11
CA LYS A 49 -2.61 12.82 4.99
C LYS A 49 -3.11 12.64 6.43
N THR A 50 -4.27 12.00 6.60
CA THR A 50 -4.86 11.75 7.93
C THR A 50 -4.31 10.51 8.63
N LYS A 51 -3.48 9.73 7.93
CA LYS A 51 -3.00 8.41 8.36
C LYS A 51 -4.17 7.52 8.80
N GLN A 52 -5.27 7.56 8.05
CA GLN A 52 -6.44 6.70 8.25
C GLN A 52 -6.59 5.62 7.16
N HIS A 53 -5.88 5.79 6.04
CA HIS A 53 -5.87 4.82 4.95
C HIS A 53 -4.45 4.57 4.46
N LEU A 54 -4.21 3.33 4.05
CA LEU A 54 -2.98 2.87 3.42
C LEU A 54 -3.34 2.33 2.03
N TYR A 55 -2.65 2.81 1.01
CA TYR A 55 -2.79 2.36 -0.37
C TYR A 55 -1.51 1.71 -0.82
N THR A 56 -1.56 0.47 -1.30
CA THR A 56 -0.38 -0.33 -1.62
C THR A 56 -0.50 -0.97 -2.99
N CYS A 57 0.64 -1.13 -3.67
CA CYS A 57 0.73 -2.10 -4.77
C CYS A 57 0.20 -3.45 -4.29
N ALA A 58 -0.50 -4.15 -5.17
CA ALA A 58 -1.09 -5.43 -4.85
C ALA A 58 -1.11 -6.36 -6.06
N ALA A 59 -1.18 -7.64 -5.77
CA ALA A 59 -1.56 -8.67 -6.72
C ALA A 59 -2.60 -9.60 -6.08
N ASP A 60 -3.45 -10.20 -6.91
CA ASP A 60 -4.39 -11.26 -6.56
C ASP A 60 -4.55 -12.24 -7.74
N GLU A 61 -5.54 -13.12 -7.71
CA GLU A 61 -5.81 -14.06 -8.80
C GLU A 61 -6.17 -13.38 -10.14
N ASN A 62 -6.61 -12.12 -10.12
CA ASN A 62 -6.98 -11.35 -11.32
C ASN A 62 -5.77 -10.66 -11.97
N GLY A 63 -4.65 -10.55 -11.25
CA GLY A 63 -3.41 -9.96 -11.73
C GLY A 63 -2.89 -8.85 -10.82
N GLY A 64 -2.45 -7.75 -11.41
CA GLY A 64 -1.77 -6.67 -10.71
C GLY A 64 -2.60 -5.39 -10.57
N GLY A 65 -2.37 -4.65 -9.50
CA GLY A 65 -3.03 -3.37 -9.27
C GLY A 65 -2.73 -2.77 -7.89
N ILE A 66 -3.78 -2.34 -7.21
CA ILE A 66 -3.72 -1.63 -5.94
C ILE A 66 -4.69 -2.25 -4.92
N ALA A 67 -4.31 -2.21 -3.64
CA ALA A 67 -5.19 -2.49 -2.52
C ALA A 67 -5.38 -1.22 -1.69
N ALA A 68 -6.61 -0.98 -1.26
CA ALA A 68 -6.96 0.04 -0.29
C ALA A 68 -7.22 -0.62 1.06
N LEU A 69 -6.61 -0.09 2.11
CA LEU A 69 -6.79 -0.56 3.48
C LEU A 69 -7.12 0.62 4.39
N SER A 70 -8.00 0.39 5.37
CA SER A 70 -8.06 1.28 6.53
C SER A 70 -6.76 1.13 7.33
N TYR A 71 -6.33 2.18 8.02
CA TYR A 71 -5.13 2.20 8.83
C TYR A 71 -5.41 2.94 10.14
N LYS A 72 -5.53 2.20 11.25
CA LYS A 72 -5.81 2.76 12.57
C LYS A 72 -4.80 2.24 13.57
N ARG A 73 -3.93 3.12 14.05
CA ARG A 73 -2.93 2.84 15.10
C ARG A 73 -2.08 1.60 14.79
N GLY A 74 -1.63 1.45 13.54
CA GLY A 74 -0.80 0.33 13.11
C GLY A 74 -1.55 -0.95 12.75
N LYS A 75 -2.88 -0.96 12.81
CA LYS A 75 -3.72 -2.06 12.32
C LYS A 75 -4.36 -1.69 10.99
N THR A 76 -4.49 -2.65 10.09
CA THR A 76 -5.19 -2.47 8.83
C THR A 76 -6.34 -3.42 8.65
N GLU A 77 -7.37 -2.96 7.95
CA GLU A 77 -8.44 -3.81 7.41
C GLU A 77 -8.51 -3.54 5.91
N LEU A 78 -8.56 -4.60 5.10
CA LEU A 78 -8.73 -4.49 3.66
C LEU A 78 -10.11 -3.86 3.35
N LEU A 79 -10.12 -2.83 2.52
CA LEU A 79 -11.34 -2.20 2.02
C LEU A 79 -11.73 -2.79 0.66
N ASN A 80 -10.80 -2.74 -0.31
CA ASN A 80 -10.97 -3.41 -1.59
C ASN A 80 -9.63 -3.59 -2.34
N TYR A 81 -9.66 -4.49 -3.32
CA TYR A 81 -8.67 -4.57 -4.40
C TYR A 81 -9.23 -3.89 -5.65
N VAL A 82 -8.34 -3.23 -6.41
CA VAL A 82 -8.61 -2.81 -7.78
C VAL A 82 -7.45 -3.32 -8.65
N THR A 83 -7.62 -4.56 -9.09
CA THR A 83 -6.64 -5.35 -9.86
C THR A 83 -7.17 -5.60 -11.27
N SER A 84 -6.25 -5.89 -12.19
CA SER A 84 -6.58 -6.28 -13.56
C SER A 84 -5.55 -7.27 -14.06
N VAL A 85 -5.87 -7.95 -15.16
CA VAL A 85 -4.89 -8.78 -15.88
C VAL A 85 -3.63 -7.96 -16.17
N GLY A 86 -2.47 -8.53 -15.87
CA GLY A 86 -1.18 -7.88 -16.07
C GLY A 86 -0.34 -7.78 -14.79
N ALA A 87 0.77 -7.04 -14.89
CA ALA A 87 1.73 -6.92 -13.82
C ALA A 87 1.29 -5.94 -12.72
N PRO A 88 1.76 -6.09 -11.46
CA PRO A 88 1.49 -5.15 -10.38
C PRO A 88 2.07 -3.75 -10.63
N LEU A 89 1.54 -2.77 -9.91
CA LEU A 89 2.11 -1.42 -9.85
C LEU A 89 3.52 -1.44 -9.24
N CYS A 90 4.34 -0.45 -9.60
CA CYS A 90 5.68 -0.23 -9.03
C CYS A 90 5.77 1.00 -8.11
N TYR A 91 4.75 1.87 -8.12
CA TYR A 91 4.71 3.09 -7.31
C TYR A 91 3.27 3.51 -7.02
N VAL A 92 3.04 4.09 -5.84
CA VAL A 92 1.74 4.60 -5.39
C VAL A 92 1.91 5.98 -4.76
N ALA A 93 1.06 6.95 -5.12
CA ALA A 93 0.99 8.27 -4.48
C ALA A 93 -0.44 8.71 -4.22
N VAL A 94 -0.65 9.48 -3.14
CA VAL A 94 -1.97 9.96 -2.72
C VAL A 94 -2.08 11.47 -2.92
N ASP A 95 -3.07 11.90 -3.70
CA ASP A 95 -3.51 13.29 -3.76
C ASP A 95 -4.75 13.50 -2.90
N ASN A 96 -4.49 13.90 -1.67
CA ASN A 96 -5.52 14.19 -0.67
C ASN A 96 -6.38 15.40 -1.04
N LYS A 97 -5.87 16.36 -1.82
CA LYS A 97 -6.60 17.58 -2.16
C LYS A 97 -7.65 17.28 -3.24
N ARG A 98 -7.32 16.44 -4.20
CA ARG A 98 -8.22 16.04 -5.30
C ARG A 98 -8.98 14.74 -5.00
N GLY A 99 -8.56 14.00 -3.99
CA GLY A 99 -9.18 12.73 -3.58
C GLY A 99 -8.90 11.62 -4.59
N PHE A 100 -7.62 11.48 -4.97
CA PHE A 100 -7.16 10.43 -5.89
C PHE A 100 -5.94 9.71 -5.34
N VAL A 101 -5.75 8.48 -5.83
CA VAL A 101 -4.51 7.72 -5.72
C VAL A 101 -3.99 7.48 -7.13
N TYR A 102 -2.69 7.61 -7.32
CA TYR A 102 -2.01 7.36 -8.59
C TYR A 102 -1.13 6.13 -8.46
N GLY A 103 -1.26 5.21 -9.40
CA GLY A 103 -0.41 4.03 -9.52
C GLY A 103 0.41 4.09 -10.80
N ALA A 104 1.73 3.86 -10.72
CA ALA A 104 2.55 3.67 -11.92
C ALA A 104 2.74 2.17 -12.19
N ASN A 105 2.60 1.74 -13.44
CA ASN A 105 2.89 0.37 -13.85
C ASN A 105 4.12 0.33 -14.76
N TYR A 106 5.23 -0.21 -14.25
CA TYR A 106 6.48 -0.30 -15.00
C TYR A 106 6.36 -1.16 -16.26
N HIS A 107 5.65 -2.29 -16.18
CA HIS A 107 5.61 -3.26 -17.27
C HIS A 107 4.63 -2.87 -18.38
N LEU A 108 3.56 -2.16 -18.03
CA LEU A 108 2.54 -1.70 -18.97
C LEU A 108 2.81 -0.29 -19.48
N GLY A 109 3.72 0.46 -18.84
CA GLY A 109 4.06 1.83 -19.25
C GLY A 109 2.92 2.84 -19.03
N GLU A 110 2.05 2.57 -18.06
CA GLU A 110 0.81 3.34 -17.82
C GLU A 110 0.75 3.94 -16.41
N ILE A 111 -0.04 5.01 -16.28
CA ILE A 111 -0.48 5.56 -15.00
C ILE A 111 -1.95 5.23 -14.80
N ARG A 112 -2.27 4.58 -13.68
CA ARG A 112 -3.65 4.34 -13.25
C ARG A 112 -4.08 5.39 -12.24
N VAL A 113 -5.24 5.97 -12.45
CA VAL A 113 -5.84 6.99 -11.57
C VAL A 113 -7.03 6.37 -10.87
N TYR A 114 -7.01 6.42 -9.54
CA TYR A 114 -8.05 5.85 -8.70
C TYR A 114 -8.75 6.93 -7.89
N LYS A 115 -10.08 7.01 -7.99
CA LYS A 115 -10.89 7.88 -7.14
C LYS A 115 -11.02 7.27 -5.75
N ILE A 116 -10.75 8.07 -4.72
CA ILE A 116 -11.00 7.69 -3.32
C ILE A 116 -12.49 7.85 -3.03
N GLN A 117 -13.12 6.78 -2.59
CA GLN A 117 -14.52 6.73 -2.16
C GLN A 117 -14.68 7.24 -0.73
N LYS A 118 -15.93 7.43 -0.31
CA LYS A 118 -16.26 8.00 1.02
C LYS A 118 -15.70 7.18 2.19
N ASP A 119 -15.58 5.86 2.03
CA ASP A 119 -15.06 4.92 3.02
C ASP A 119 -13.54 4.68 2.89
N GLY A 120 -12.87 5.35 1.94
CA GLY A 120 -11.46 5.18 1.65
C GLY A 120 -11.14 4.11 0.61
N SER A 121 -12.13 3.32 0.14
CA SER A 121 -11.95 2.37 -0.97
C SER A 121 -11.64 3.09 -2.28
N LEU A 122 -11.19 2.34 -3.29
CA LEU A 122 -10.77 2.89 -4.58
C LEU A 122 -11.66 2.44 -5.73
N ALA A 123 -11.86 3.31 -6.71
CA ALA A 123 -12.39 2.96 -8.01
C ALA A 123 -11.46 3.49 -9.10
N LEU A 124 -11.11 2.66 -10.08
CA LEU A 124 -10.35 3.12 -11.26
C LEU A 124 -11.21 4.11 -12.05
N THR A 125 -10.63 5.27 -12.39
CA THR A 125 -11.30 6.29 -13.22
C THR A 125 -10.62 6.44 -14.58
N ASP A 126 -9.29 6.36 -14.63
CA ASP A 126 -8.53 6.62 -15.85
C ASP A 126 -7.27 5.74 -15.88
N THR A 127 -6.87 5.40 -17.10
CA THR A 127 -5.57 4.81 -17.42
C THR A 127 -4.95 5.66 -18.54
N VAL A 128 -3.73 6.17 -18.30
CA VAL A 128 -3.00 7.06 -19.22
C VAL A 128 -1.71 6.40 -19.65
#